data_AF-A0A968U2E1-F1
#
_entry.id   AF-A0A968U2E1-F1
#
_cell.length_a   1.000
_cell.length_b   1.000
_cell.length_c   1.000
_cell.angle_alpha   90.00
_cell.angle_beta   90.00
_cell.angle_gamma   90.00
#
_symmetry.space_group_name_H-M   'P 1'
#
loop_
_entity.id
_entity.type
_entity.pdbx_description
1 polymer ?
#
loop_
_entity_poly.entity_id
_entity_poly.type
_entity_poly.pdbx_seq_one_letter_code
_entity_poly.pdbx_strand_id
1 'polypeptide(L)' 'TALQLPVEYVDERLTSFEAEQALLAENRSPSRNKALIDRKAAAIILQQWLDARRKQRSEQSDKDFYP' A
#
# COMPACT_ATOMS: atom_id res chain seq x y z
N THR A 1 24.37 -6.73 -5.57
CA THR A 1 23.11 -5.98 -5.33
C THR A 1 23.47 -4.55 -5.02
N ALA A 2 22.98 -3.57 -5.79
CA ALA A 2 23.52 -2.19 -5.82
C ALA A 2 23.08 -1.31 -4.63
N LEU A 3 22.10 -1.73 -3.84
CA LEU A 3 21.61 -1.01 -2.65
C LEU A 3 21.49 -2.04 -1.51
N GLN A 4 22.25 -1.86 -0.43
CA GLN A 4 22.22 -2.71 0.77
C GLN A 4 21.09 -2.29 1.71
N LEU A 5 19.88 -2.14 1.17
CA LEU A 5 18.71 -1.71 1.93
C LEU A 5 17.89 -2.92 2.37
N PRO A 6 17.24 -2.87 3.55
CA PRO A 6 16.30 -3.90 3.96
C PRO A 6 15.14 -3.96 2.96
N VAL A 7 14.74 -5.19 2.61
CA VAL A 7 13.63 -5.47 1.70
C VAL A 7 12.54 -6.19 2.47
N GLU A 8 11.31 -5.68 2.36
CA GLU A 8 10.12 -6.27 2.96
C GLU A 8 9.12 -6.61 1.85
N TYR A 9 8.42 -7.73 1.98
CA TYR A 9 7.45 -8.19 1.00
C TYR A 9 6.03 -7.82 1.43
N VAL A 10 5.24 -7.35 0.48
CA VAL A 10 3.83 -6.99 0.64
C VAL A 10 3.06 -7.63 -0.51
N ASP A 11 1.85 -8.09 -0.23
CA ASP A 11 0.96 -8.66 -1.25
C ASP A 11 0.40 -7.54 -2.14
N GLU A 12 0.74 -7.55 -3.43
CA GLU A 12 0.33 -6.52 -4.40
C GLU A 12 -1.01 -6.81 -5.08
N ARG A 13 -1.66 -7.95 -4.78
CA ARG A 13 -2.88 -8.36 -5.48
C ARG A 13 -3.98 -7.32 -5.35
N LEU A 14 -4.78 -7.19 -6.41
CA LEU A 14 -5.91 -6.25 -6.54
C LEU A 14 -5.54 -4.75 -6.50
N THR A 15 -4.28 -4.38 -6.30
CA THR A 15 -3.86 -2.96 -6.20
C THR A 15 -4.10 -2.17 -7.48
N SER A 16 -3.89 -2.79 -8.65
CA SER A 16 -4.20 -2.19 -9.95
C SER A 16 -5.70 -1.99 -10.14
N PHE A 17 -6.51 -2.95 -9.73
CA PHE A 17 -7.97 -2.87 -9.77
C PHE A 17 -8.48 -1.72 -8.87
N GLU A 18 -8.02 -1.65 -7.62
CA GLU A 18 -8.38 -0.55 -6.72
C GLU A 18 -7.95 0.82 -7.26
N ALA A 19 -6.76 0.91 -7.86
CA ALA A 19 -6.28 2.14 -8.50
C ALA A 19 -7.13 2.55 -9.72
N GLU A 20 -7.59 1.59 -10.53
CA GLU A 20 -8.53 1.83 -11.64
C GLU A 20 -9.89 2.34 -11.13
N GLN A 21 -10.45 1.69 -10.09
CA GLN A 21 -11.71 2.11 -9.48
C GLN A 21 -11.61 3.53 -8.91
N ALA A 22 -10.48 3.88 -8.29
CA ALA A 22 -10.23 5.25 -7.81
C ALA A 22 -10.21 6.28 -8.95
N LEU A 23 -9.62 5.95 -10.11
CA LEU A 23 -9.64 6.86 -11.27
C LEU A 23 -11.03 7.02 -11.87
N LEU A 24 -11.80 5.93 -11.94
CA LEU A 24 -13.19 5.98 -12.39
C LEU A 24 -14.02 6.89 -11.47
N ALA A 25 -13.82 6.80 -10.15
CA ALA A 25 -14.47 7.68 -9.18
C ALA A 25 -14.08 9.17 -9.35
N GLU A 26 -12.89 9.44 -9.86
CA GLU A 26 -12.42 10.79 -10.23
C GLU A 26 -12.92 11.25 -11.62
N ASN A 27 -13.82 10.51 -12.28
CA ASN A 27 -14.25 10.72 -13.68
C ASN A 27 -13.09 10.72 -14.70
N ARG A 28 -12.01 9.99 -14.40
CA ARG A 28 -10.86 9.83 -15.28
C ARG A 28 -10.88 8.45 -15.95
N SER A 29 -10.65 8.42 -17.26
CA SER A 29 -10.61 7.18 -18.03
C SER A 29 -9.34 6.36 -17.71
N PRO A 30 -9.45 5.13 -17.18
CA PRO A 30 -8.28 4.29 -16.84
C PRO A 30 -7.41 3.95 -18.05
N SER A 31 -8.04 3.67 -19.20
CA SER A 31 -7.34 3.29 -20.45
C SER A 31 -6.40 4.38 -20.96
N ARG A 32 -6.68 5.65 -20.65
CA ARG A 32 -5.84 6.81 -20.99
C ARG A 32 -4.80 7.16 -19.93
N ASN A 33 -4.82 6.50 -18.77
CA ASN A 33 -4.08 6.91 -17.57
C ASN A 33 -3.28 5.77 -16.92
N LYS A 34 -2.71 4.84 -17.71
CA LYS A 34 -1.91 3.70 -17.20
C LYS A 34 -0.80 4.09 -16.21
N ALA A 35 0.02 5.07 -16.55
CA ALA A 35 1.08 5.54 -15.66
C ALA A 35 0.56 6.16 -14.33
N LEU A 36 -0.70 6.59 -14.28
CA LEU A 36 -1.34 7.07 -13.06
C LEU A 36 -1.89 5.91 -12.23
N ILE A 37 -2.37 4.84 -12.88
CA ILE A 37 -2.75 3.58 -12.22
C ILE A 37 -1.53 3.00 -11.49
N ASP A 38 -0.39 2.86 -12.16
CA ASP A 38 0.82 2.26 -11.58
C ASP A 38 1.29 3.03 -10.33
N ARG A 39 1.27 4.37 -10.39
CA ARG A 39 1.60 5.23 -9.26
C ARG A 39 0.63 5.07 -8.09
N LYS A 40 -0.67 4.99 -8.36
CA LYS A 40 -1.69 4.77 -7.33
C LYS A 40 -1.55 3.38 -6.72
N ALA A 41 -1.33 2.34 -7.53
CA ALA A 41 -1.10 0.97 -7.04
C ALA A 41 0.13 0.90 -6.12
N ALA A 42 1.25 1.54 -6.50
CA ALA A 42 2.44 1.63 -5.65
C ALA A 42 2.15 2.36 -4.32
N ALA A 43 1.35 3.43 -4.35
CA ALA A 43 0.92 4.13 -3.14
C ALA A 43 0.03 3.26 -2.24
N ILE A 44 -0.85 2.44 -2.82
CA ILE A 44 -1.69 1.48 -2.09
C ILE A 44 -0.83 0.43 -1.38
N ILE A 45 0.16 -0.16 -2.08
CA ILE A 45 1.12 -1.12 -1.48
C ILE A 45 1.83 -0.50 -0.27
N LEU A 46 2.33 0.73 -0.44
CA LEU A 46 2.99 1.46 0.66
C LEU A 46 2.03 1.71 1.82
N GLN A 47 0.78 2.08 1.52
CA GLN A 47 -0.23 2.35 2.54
C GLN A 47 -0.55 1.08 3.34
N GLN A 48 -0.74 -0.06 2.66
CA GLN A 48 -0.96 -1.36 3.30
C GLN A 48 0.20 -1.74 4.25
N TRP A 49 1.45 -1.52 3.82
CA TRP A 49 2.61 -1.76 4.67
C TRP A 49 2.66 -0.84 5.91
N LEU A 50 2.41 0.46 5.71
CA LEU A 50 2.35 1.42 6.82
C LEU A 50 1.26 1.07 7.83
N ASP A 51 0.09 0.65 7.36
CA ASP A 51 -1.04 0.26 8.20
C ASP A 51 -0.74 -1.00 9.01
N ALA A 52 -0.15 -2.03 8.38
CA ALA A 52 0.29 -3.23 9.08
C ALA A 52 1.26 -2.91 10.21
N ARG A 53 2.21 -2.00 9.97
CA ARG A 53 3.21 -1.59 10.97
C ARG A 53 2.62 -0.74 12.10
N ARG A 54 1.61 0.09 11.81
CA ARG A 54 0.87 0.81 12.86
C ARG A 54 0.13 -0.14 13.78
N LYS A 55 -0.53 -1.17 13.23
CA LYS A 55 -1.25 -2.19 14.00
C LYS A 55 -0.33 -2.98 14.93
N GLN A 56 0.84 -3.41 14.43
CA GLN A 56 1.84 -4.09 15.27
C GLN A 56 2.32 -3.22 16.43
N ARG A 57 2.49 -1.91 16.20
CA ARG A 57 2.93 -0.97 17.23
C ARG A 57 1.89 -0.79 18.33
N SER A 58 0.60 -0.68 17.98
CA SER A 58 -0.47 -0.57 18.98
C SER A 58 -0.61 -1.85 19.80
N GLU A 59 -0.53 -3.03 19.16
CA GLU A 59 -0.60 -4.32 19.86
C GLU A 59 0.57 -4.53 20.84
N GLN A 60 1.76 -3.99 20.52
CA GLN A 60 2.90 -4.03 21.43
C GLN A 60 2.66 -3.16 22.67
N SER A 61 2.14 -1.93 22.48
CA SER A 61 1.84 -1.03 23.60
C SER A 61 0.79 -1.60 24.55
N ASP A 62 -0.21 -2.31 24.04
CA ASP A 62 -1.24 -2.95 24.87
C ASP A 62 -0.67 -4.11 25.72
N LYS A 63 0.24 -4.92 25.15
CA LYS A 63 0.91 -6.02 25.87
C LYS A 63 1.87 -5.51 26.94
N ASP A 64 2.56 -4.40 26.68
CA ASP A 64 3.47 -3.80 27.66
C ASP A 64 2.69 -3.23 28.88
N PHE A 65 1.41 -2.90 28.71
CA PHE A 65 0.56 -2.36 29.77
C PHE A 65 -0.17 -3.44 30.61
N TYR A 66 -0.42 -4.62 30.04
CA TYR A 66 -1.01 -5.78 30.75
C TYR A 66 -0.06 -7.00 30.70
N PRO A 67 0.77 -7.24 31.73
CA PRO A 67 1.67 -8.38 31.80
C PRO A 67 0.95 -9.73 31.99
#